data_AF-A0A327ZE90-F1
#
_entry.id   AF-A0A327ZE90-F1
#
_cell.length_a   1.000
_cell.length_b   1.000
_cell.length_c   1.000
_cell.angle_alpha   90.00
_cell.angle_beta   90.00
_cell.angle_gamma   90.00
#
_symmetry.space_group_name_H-M   'P 1'
#
loop_
_entity.id
_entity.type
_entity.pdbx_description
1 polymer ?
#
loop_
_entity_poly.entity_id
_entity_poly.type
_entity_poly.pdbx_seq_one_letter_code
_entity_poly.pdbx_strand_id
1 'polypeptide(L)' 'MDILDGPERDADAERVVDFESEEAPVLPEQTRDDTERGWGERGDTNDDRLYEDRPPHWG' A
#
# COMPACT_ATOMS: atom_id res chain seq x y z
N MET A 1 -33.36 22.89 -7.76
CA MET A 1 -32.17 22.38 -7.04
C MET A 1 -31.25 21.86 -8.12
N ASP A 2 -30.25 22.66 -8.48
CA ASP A 2 -29.31 22.32 -9.55
C ASP A 2 -28.26 21.37 -8.96
N ILE A 3 -28.20 20.14 -9.47
CA ILE A 3 -27.33 19.06 -8.96
C ILE A 3 -25.88 19.25 -9.46
N LEU A 4 -25.63 20.31 -10.24
CA LEU A 4 -24.35 20.57 -10.90
C LEU A 4 -23.42 21.50 -10.11
N ASP A 5 -23.84 22.00 -8.95
CA ASP A 5 -22.96 22.71 -8.00
C ASP A 5 -22.25 21.65 -7.14
N GLY A 6 -21.30 20.95 -7.76
CA GLY A 6 -20.41 20.02 -7.06
C GLY A 6 -19.59 20.74 -6.00
N PRO A 7 -19.09 20.03 -4.97
CA PRO A 7 -18.36 20.66 -3.86
C PRO A 7 -17.26 21.55 -4.46
N GLU A 8 -17.13 22.78 -3.93
CA GLU A 8 -16.14 23.75 -4.38
C GLU A 8 -14.88 23.02 -4.79
N ARG A 9 -14.54 23.13 -6.07
CA ARG A 9 -13.43 22.41 -6.69
C ARG A 9 -12.26 22.46 -5.74
N ASP A 10 -11.95 21.30 -5.15
CA ASP A 10 -10.93 21.22 -4.11
C ASP A 10 -9.66 21.80 -4.74
N ALA A 11 -9.18 22.94 -4.24
CA ALA A 11 -8.09 23.67 -4.90
C ALA A 11 -6.84 22.79 -5.01
N ASP A 12 -6.73 21.80 -4.13
CA ASP A 12 -5.71 20.76 -4.14
C ASP A 12 -5.89 19.75 -5.28
N ALA A 13 -7.13 19.44 -5.68
CA ALA A 13 -7.44 18.54 -6.79
C ALA A 13 -7.14 19.17 -8.17
N GLU A 14 -7.13 20.50 -8.28
CA GLU A 14 -6.75 21.24 -9.49
C GLU A 14 -5.27 21.63 -9.53
N ARG A 15 -4.50 21.30 -8.49
CA ARG A 15 -3.07 21.63 -8.40
C ARG A 15 -2.28 20.88 -9.46
N VAL A 16 -1.55 21.63 -10.29
CA VAL A 16 -0.65 21.06 -11.32
C VAL A 16 0.51 20.34 -10.65
N VAL A 17 0.68 19.06 -10.98
CA VAL A 17 1.84 18.23 -10.59
C VAL A 17 2.90 18.35 -11.67
N ASP A 18 4.09 18.82 -11.30
CA ASP A 18 5.26 18.80 -12.17
C ASP A 18 5.94 17.42 -12.11
N PHE A 19 6.01 16.73 -13.24
CA PHE A 19 6.66 15.43 -13.38
C PHE A 19 8.12 15.54 -13.86
N GLU A 20 8.57 16.73 -14.27
CA GLU A 20 9.92 16.96 -14.80
C GLU A 20 10.91 17.44 -13.73
N SER A 21 10.47 17.61 -12.49
CA SER A 21 11.32 18.01 -11.36
C SER A 21 12.38 16.95 -11.04
N GLU A 22 13.67 17.32 -11.12
CA GLU A 22 14.83 16.50 -10.73
C GLU A 22 15.01 16.39 -9.20
N GLU A 23 13.93 16.39 -8.44
CA GLU A 23 14.00 16.30 -6.98
C GLU A 23 14.42 14.89 -6.56
N ALA A 24 15.37 14.81 -5.61
CA ALA A 24 15.78 13.53 -5.07
C ALA A 24 14.58 12.81 -4.44
N PRO A 25 14.45 11.48 -4.59
CA PRO A 25 13.34 10.75 -4.03
C PRO A 25 13.29 10.96 -2.50
N VAL A 26 12.17 11.52 -2.03
CA VAL A 26 11.94 11.86 -0.62
C VAL A 26 11.96 10.59 0.26
N LEU A 27 11.56 9.47 -0.32
CA LEU A 27 11.50 8.15 0.32
C LEU A 27 12.37 7.15 -0.45
N PRO A 28 12.87 6.10 0.24
CA PRO A 28 13.55 5.01 -0.44
C PRO A 28 12.62 4.31 -1.45
N GLU A 29 13.21 3.68 -2.46
CA GLU A 29 12.48 2.89 -3.47
C GLU A 29 11.65 1.74 -2.85
N GLN A 30 12.10 1.22 -1.70
CA GLN A 30 11.40 0.19 -0.95
C GLN A 30 11.41 0.53 0.54
N THR A 31 10.24 0.44 1.16
CA THR A 31 10.03 0.65 2.60
C THR A 31 10.06 -0.68 3.35
N ARG A 32 10.14 -0.63 4.68
CA ARG A 32 10.11 -1.84 5.51
C ARG A 32 8.76 -2.54 5.45
N ASP A 33 7.70 -1.77 5.26
CA ASP A 33 6.33 -2.25 5.15
C ASP A 33 6.07 -2.93 3.79
N ASP A 34 6.94 -2.75 2.80
CA ASP A 34 6.91 -3.55 1.57
C ASP A 34 7.46 -4.99 1.79
N THR A 35 7.93 -5.29 2.99
CA THR A 35 8.39 -6.62 3.38
C THR A 35 7.58 -7.14 4.54
N GLU A 36 7.45 -8.46 4.66
CA GLU A 36 6.77 -9.13 5.79
C GLU A 36 7.31 -8.68 7.17
N ARG A 37 8.57 -8.24 7.20
CA ARG A 37 9.23 -7.67 8.38
C ARG A 37 8.56 -6.40 8.91
N GLY A 38 7.96 -5.58 8.05
CA GLY A 38 7.17 -4.41 8.46
C GLY A 38 5.80 -4.80 9.01
N TRP A 39 5.27 -5.93 8.58
CA TRP A 39 3.99 -6.50 9.03
C TRP A 39 4.09 -7.36 10.29
N GLY A 40 5.26 -7.41 10.94
CA GLY A 40 5.46 -8.12 12.20
C GLY A 40 5.81 -9.61 12.04
N GLU A 41 6.21 -10.04 10.86
CA GLU A 41 6.71 -11.40 10.63
C GLU A 41 7.99 -11.62 11.46
N ARG A 42 7.94 -12.66 12.30
CA ARG A 42 9.10 -13.19 13.01
C ARG A 42 9.64 -14.27 12.10
N GLY A 43 10.90 -14.18 11.69
CA GLY A 43 11.52 -15.05 10.68
C GLY A 43 11.68 -16.53 11.05
N ASP A 44 10.78 -17.05 11.89
CA ASP A 44 10.55 -18.46 12.08
C ASP A 44 9.42 -18.87 11.14
N THR A 45 9.81 -19.45 9.99
CA THR A 45 8.96 -20.29 9.15
C THR A 45 8.52 -21.52 9.95
N ASN A 46 7.56 -21.36 10.86
CA ASN A 46 6.86 -22.49 11.46
C ASN A 46 5.81 -22.98 10.46
N ASP A 47 6.30 -23.56 9.36
CA ASP A 47 5.48 -24.19 8.34
C ASP A 47 4.76 -25.42 8.89
N ASP A 48 5.24 -25.99 10.01
CA ASP A 48 4.61 -27.12 10.70
C ASP A 48 3.16 -26.78 11.05
N ARG A 49 2.89 -25.55 11.54
CA ARG A 49 1.51 -25.11 11.78
C ARG A 49 0.65 -25.10 10.51
N LEU A 50 1.19 -24.71 9.36
CA LEU A 50 0.45 -24.69 8.09
C LEU A 50 0.08 -26.11 7.62
N TYR A 51 0.94 -27.09 7.90
CA TYR A 51 0.65 -28.50 7.64
C TYR A 51 -0.34 -29.10 8.65
N GLU A 52 -0.26 -28.70 9.93
CA GLU A 52 -1.20 -29.10 10.98
C GLU A 52 -2.62 -28.55 10.73
N ASP A 53 -2.73 -27.29 10.27
CA ASP A 53 -4.00 -26.61 10.00
C ASP A 53 -4.53 -26.84 8.57
N ARG A 54 -3.95 -27.77 7.80
CA ARG A 54 -4.29 -28.00 6.39
C ARG A 54 -5.80 -28.31 6.22
N PRO A 55 -6.53 -27.51 5.43
CA PRO A 55 -7.92 -27.82 5.05
C PRO A 55 -8.05 -29.13 4.27
N PRO A 56 -9.20 -29.84 4.39
CA PRO A 56 -9.41 -31.14 3.75
C PRO A 56 -9.32 -31.12 2.21
N HIS A 57 -9.48 -29.95 1.58
CA HIS A 57 -9.54 -29.79 0.13
C HIS A 57 -8.17 -29.52 -0.53
N TRP A 58 -7.07 -29.50 0.22
CA TRP A 58 -5.70 -29.31 -0.31
C TRP A 58 -5.08 -30.60 -0.88
N GLY A 59 -5.89 -31.61 -1.21
CA GLY A 59 -5.46 -32.90 -1.74
C GLY A 59 -5.69 -33.04 -3.23
#